data_AF-A0A8C3JXK5-F1
#
_entry.id   AF-A0A8C3JXK5-F1
#
_cell.length_a   1.000
_cell.length_b   1.000
_cell.length_c   1.000
_cell.angle_alpha   90.00
_cell.angle_beta   90.00
_cell.angle_gamma   90.00
#
_symmetry.space_group_name_H-M   'P 1'
#
loop_
_entity.id
_entity.type
_entity.pdbx_description
1 polymer ?
#
loop_
_entity_poly.entity_id
_entity_poly.type
_entity_poly.pdbx_seq_one_letter_code
_entity_poly.pdbx_strand_id
1 'polypeptide(L)'
;ELHSLEQKFLSAQQWKTDYRENAKWERYLSCDGSPDPTVLQEINTFMSLWREDQNEDIQLVMEKGEHVLNLIEKLQFLLLDTPPNEITEKETLQYQESILELQNLLHQKYNGATEHLLKHQVNSCCSVIYLFLLGRDPLMQENANEKEEALPGENIVDLQQFVPVGGVYHISALQLPPQAKKIKDWNMVELLDVGLEAYTYPPEEAEDATHPPIQITLRLSDDVMYFKDPVIARWDPAGQQWRTDGISNITYKTQEKSITFEMDTFYTVALLQDVHCNMLYQAWELRPTGMDEALLIVTTVFATIQIQIKGNQCMLSSVVVEEKDVLSHMTGKWISPLDLRAVLKKAGVNIFPGEHSHKYVSVNKKAPLAEDRAYQQMALVASAFAFAWSKWNLEAGQEKVVFKVSEHLKADSIEEKDWSLYMFNGQKAQKLKITETSEAFSEELEDDSEFHSTLYHMLKDFASKEAMDKVEAASCLFIDVVYQLLLATRVLTYS
;
A
#
# COMPACT_ATOMS: atom_id res chain seq x y z
N GLU A 1 35.60 12.65 -2.47
CA GLU A 1 34.33 13.35 -2.22
C GLU A 1 33.13 12.45 -2.48
N LEU A 2 32.89 11.98 -3.71
CA LEU A 2 31.78 11.05 -4.00
C LEU A 2 31.76 9.81 -3.09
N HIS A 3 32.91 9.15 -2.91
CA HIS A 3 33.03 8.03 -1.96
C HIS A 3 32.61 8.43 -0.53
N SER A 4 32.89 9.67 -0.10
CA SER A 4 32.47 10.16 1.23
C SER A 4 30.96 10.39 1.31
N LEU A 5 30.32 10.76 0.21
CA LEU A 5 28.87 10.89 0.11
C LEU A 5 28.21 9.50 0.03
N GLU A 6 28.80 8.55 -0.69
CA GLU A 6 28.31 7.16 -0.75
C GLU A 6 28.40 6.46 0.61
N GLN A 7 29.38 6.81 1.45
CA GLN A 7 29.44 6.35 2.85
C GLN A 7 28.21 6.78 3.68
N LYS A 8 27.46 7.82 3.24
CA LYS A 8 26.19 8.18 3.90
C LYS A 8 25.16 7.07 3.77
N PHE A 9 25.09 6.34 2.65
CA PHE A 9 24.15 5.20 2.52
C PHE A 9 24.50 4.07 3.49
N LEU A 10 25.79 3.74 3.64
CA LEU A 10 26.26 2.75 4.62
C LEU A 10 25.95 3.19 6.06
N SER A 11 26.14 4.49 6.35
CA SER A 11 25.81 5.06 7.67
C SER A 11 24.31 4.98 7.96
N ALA A 12 23.45 5.23 6.97
CA ALA A 12 22.01 5.09 7.11
C ALA A 12 21.59 3.62 7.32
N GLN A 13 22.22 2.67 6.63
CA GLN A 13 21.99 1.24 6.84
C GLN A 13 22.38 0.79 8.26
N GLN A 14 23.54 1.24 8.76
CA GLN A 14 23.96 0.97 10.13
C GLN A 14 22.94 1.55 11.13
N TRP A 15 22.54 2.81 10.94
CA TRP A 15 21.56 3.45 11.81
C TRP A 15 20.22 2.70 11.85
N LYS A 16 19.73 2.20 10.71
CA LYS A 16 18.49 1.39 10.68
C LYS A 16 18.62 0.10 11.49
N THR A 17 19.79 -0.54 11.41
CA THR A 17 20.10 -1.74 12.18
C THR A 17 20.05 -1.43 13.67
N ASP A 18 20.77 -0.38 14.09
CA ASP A 18 20.80 0.08 15.49
C ASP A 18 19.40 0.51 15.97
N TYR A 19 18.61 1.18 15.11
CA TYR A 19 17.25 1.60 15.41
C TYR A 19 16.32 0.41 15.66
N ARG A 20 16.41 -0.64 14.83
CA ARG A 20 15.65 -1.88 15.00
C ARG A 20 16.04 -2.59 16.30
N GLU A 21 17.33 -2.64 16.62
CA GLU A 21 17.80 -3.20 17.89
C GLU A 21 17.25 -2.41 19.09
N ASN A 22 17.30 -1.08 19.03
CA ASN A 22 16.75 -0.23 20.09
C ASN A 22 15.22 -0.39 20.21
N ALA A 23 14.49 -0.51 19.10
CA ALA A 23 13.05 -0.76 19.13
C ALA A 23 12.71 -2.11 19.78
N LYS A 24 13.50 -3.16 19.53
CA LYS A 24 13.40 -4.45 20.24
C LYS A 24 13.64 -4.29 21.74
N TRP A 25 14.63 -3.49 22.13
CA TRP A 25 14.92 -3.19 23.55
C TRP A 25 13.81 -2.40 24.24
N GLU A 26 13.30 -1.33 23.62
CA GLU A 26 12.18 -0.55 24.16
C GLU A 26 10.92 -1.40 24.31
N ARG A 27 10.67 -2.29 23.34
CA ARG A 27 9.56 -3.23 23.41
C ARG A 27 9.70 -4.19 24.58
N TYR A 28 10.88 -4.76 24.79
CA TYR A 28 11.18 -5.60 25.95
C TYR A 28 10.91 -4.87 27.29
N LEU A 29 11.08 -3.54 27.34
CA LEU A 29 10.84 -2.73 28.53
C LEU A 29 9.38 -2.32 28.72
N SER A 30 8.55 -2.24 27.67
CA SER A 30 7.23 -1.60 27.72
C SER A 30 6.21 -2.32 28.60
N CYS A 31 6.36 -3.64 28.82
CA CYS A 31 5.54 -4.48 29.73
C CYS A 31 4.03 -4.16 29.70
N ASP A 32 3.48 -3.83 28.54
CA ASP A 32 2.09 -3.38 28.38
C ASP A 32 1.09 -4.55 28.25
N GLY A 33 1.57 -5.79 28.37
CA GLY A 33 0.75 -7.00 28.32
C GLY A 33 0.30 -7.40 26.92
N SER A 34 0.64 -6.65 25.87
CA SER A 34 0.43 -7.06 24.47
C SER A 34 1.60 -7.93 23.99
N PRO A 35 1.36 -8.93 23.12
CA PRO A 35 2.45 -9.81 22.66
C PRO A 35 3.44 -9.04 21.79
N ASP A 36 4.74 -9.31 21.95
CA ASP A 36 5.78 -8.80 21.05
C ASP A 36 5.69 -9.48 19.66
N PRO A 37 5.50 -8.70 18.57
CA PRO A 37 5.49 -9.24 17.21
C PRO A 37 6.78 -9.97 16.81
N THR A 38 7.90 -9.72 17.49
CA THR A 38 9.20 -10.36 17.23
C THR A 38 9.37 -11.68 17.99
N VAL A 39 8.45 -12.01 18.91
CA VAL A 39 8.54 -13.19 19.78
C VAL A 39 7.33 -14.10 19.55
N LEU A 40 7.49 -15.07 18.66
CA LEU A 40 6.43 -16.02 18.26
C LEU A 40 5.73 -16.71 19.44
N GLN A 41 6.48 -17.03 20.50
CA GLN A 41 5.94 -17.67 21.70
C GLN A 41 4.92 -16.81 22.45
N GLU A 42 5.12 -15.49 22.49
CA GLU A 42 4.17 -14.57 23.13
C GLU A 42 2.87 -14.49 22.33
N ILE A 43 2.96 -14.48 21.00
CA ILE A 43 1.80 -14.51 20.10
C ILE A 43 1.00 -15.80 20.33
N ASN A 44 1.66 -16.95 20.37
CA ASN A 44 1.01 -18.24 20.64
C ASN A 44 0.36 -18.29 22.03
N THR A 45 1.01 -17.72 23.03
CA THR A 45 0.47 -17.62 24.39
C THR A 45 -0.76 -16.73 24.41
N PHE A 46 -0.69 -15.56 23.78
CA PHE A 46 -1.83 -14.65 23.62
C PHE A 46 -3.01 -15.32 22.92
N MET A 47 -2.77 -16.01 21.80
CA MET A 47 -3.80 -16.76 21.06
C MET A 47 -4.45 -17.84 21.94
N SER A 48 -3.65 -18.59 22.70
CA SER A 48 -4.16 -19.64 23.60
C SER A 48 -5.03 -19.05 24.71
N LEU A 49 -4.56 -17.99 25.37
CA LEU A 49 -5.32 -17.29 26.41
C LEU A 49 -6.62 -16.71 25.86
N TRP A 50 -6.61 -16.14 24.66
CA TRP A 50 -7.83 -15.62 24.06
C TRP A 50 -8.78 -16.72 23.61
N ARG A 51 -8.30 -17.87 23.12
CA ARG A 51 -9.16 -19.03 22.85
C ARG A 51 -9.94 -19.44 24.09
N GLU A 52 -9.29 -19.50 25.25
CA GLU A 52 -9.89 -19.87 26.55
C GLU A 52 -10.85 -18.81 27.13
N ASP A 53 -10.76 -17.56 26.68
CA ASP A 53 -11.61 -16.45 27.11
C ASP A 53 -13.07 -16.67 26.68
N GLN A 54 -13.96 -16.91 27.65
CA GLN A 54 -15.39 -17.17 27.43
C GLN A 54 -16.23 -15.88 27.34
N ASN A 55 -15.61 -14.71 27.34
CA ASN A 55 -16.35 -13.46 27.23
C ASN A 55 -16.86 -13.25 25.80
N GLU A 56 -18.18 -13.32 25.63
CA GLU A 56 -18.89 -13.17 24.36
C GLU A 56 -19.57 -11.79 24.24
N ASP A 57 -19.25 -10.84 25.12
CA ASP A 57 -19.73 -9.46 24.98
C ASP A 57 -19.16 -8.83 23.71
N ILE A 58 -20.06 -8.37 22.83
CA ILE A 58 -19.69 -7.86 21.51
C ILE A 58 -18.78 -6.63 21.58
N GLN A 59 -18.94 -5.76 22.58
CA GLN A 59 -18.10 -4.56 22.70
C GLN A 59 -16.68 -4.94 23.11
N LEU A 60 -16.54 -5.83 24.10
CA LEU A 60 -15.23 -6.31 24.54
C LEU A 60 -14.51 -7.14 23.46
N VAL A 61 -15.25 -7.95 22.70
CA VAL A 61 -14.70 -8.68 21.55
C VAL A 61 -14.27 -7.72 20.45
N MET A 62 -15.02 -6.65 20.19
CA MET A 62 -14.62 -5.61 19.22
C MET A 62 -13.35 -4.87 19.64
N GLU A 63 -13.25 -4.44 20.91
CA GLU A 63 -12.06 -3.75 21.45
C GLU A 63 -10.81 -4.65 21.37
N LYS A 64 -10.94 -5.92 21.80
CA LYS A 64 -9.83 -6.89 21.71
C LYS A 64 -9.50 -7.24 20.25
N GLY A 65 -10.50 -7.24 19.38
CA GLY A 65 -10.34 -7.41 17.95
C GLY A 65 -9.49 -6.31 17.32
N GLU A 66 -9.67 -5.05 17.71
CA GLU A 66 -8.83 -3.93 17.27
C GLU A 66 -7.35 -4.14 17.64
N HIS A 67 -7.07 -4.63 18.86
CA HIS A 67 -5.71 -4.98 19.26
C HIS A 67 -5.10 -6.10 18.41
N VAL A 68 -5.90 -7.12 18.07
CA VAL A 68 -5.45 -8.23 17.20
C VAL A 68 -5.18 -7.74 15.78
N LEU A 69 -6.03 -6.86 15.24
CA LEU A 69 -5.80 -6.23 13.94
C LEU A 69 -4.50 -5.42 13.93
N ASN A 70 -4.23 -4.64 14.98
CA ASN A 70 -2.98 -3.90 15.15
C ASN A 70 -1.76 -4.85 15.22
N LEU A 71 -1.89 -5.98 15.92
CA LEU A 71 -0.86 -7.01 15.99
C LEU A 71 -0.58 -7.61 14.61
N ILE A 72 -1.62 -7.94 13.84
CA ILE A 72 -1.49 -8.43 12.47
C ILE A 72 -0.77 -7.40 11.59
N GLU A 73 -1.14 -6.13 11.67
CA GLU A 73 -0.47 -5.05 10.93
C GLU A 73 1.03 -4.96 11.28
N LYS A 74 1.37 -5.06 12.57
CA LYS A 74 2.78 -5.08 13.03
C LYS A 74 3.54 -6.31 12.52
N LEU A 75 2.92 -7.48 12.49
CA LEU A 75 3.54 -8.70 11.96
C LEU A 75 3.77 -8.61 10.45
N GLN A 76 2.79 -8.09 9.71
CA GLN A 76 2.94 -7.84 8.28
C GLN A 76 4.06 -6.81 8.01
N PHE A 77 4.15 -5.76 8.82
CA PHE A 77 5.23 -4.79 8.73
C PHE A 77 6.59 -5.43 9.01
N LEU A 78 6.70 -6.27 10.04
CA LEU A 78 7.93 -6.98 10.36
C LEU A 78 8.42 -7.84 9.19
N LEU A 79 7.51 -8.54 8.50
CA LEU A 79 7.84 -9.32 7.31
C LEU A 79 8.28 -8.44 6.12
N LEU A 80 7.79 -7.20 6.04
CA LEU A 80 8.13 -6.27 4.95
C LEU A 80 9.42 -5.48 5.21
N ASP A 81 9.70 -5.10 6.46
CA ASP A 81 10.86 -4.29 6.84
C ASP A 81 12.12 -5.15 7.05
N THR A 82 11.95 -6.41 7.47
CA THR A 82 13.10 -7.29 7.74
C THR A 82 13.79 -7.68 6.42
N PRO A 83 15.12 -7.44 6.29
CA PRO A 83 15.86 -7.84 5.11
C PRO A 83 15.78 -9.36 4.89
N PRO A 84 15.72 -9.84 3.63
CA PRO A 84 15.65 -11.27 3.33
C PRO A 84 16.81 -12.10 3.92
N ASN A 85 17.93 -11.45 4.24
CA ASN A 85 19.12 -12.10 4.79
C ASN A 85 19.02 -12.32 6.31
N GLU A 86 18.11 -11.62 6.98
CA GLU A 86 17.94 -11.61 8.44
C GLU A 86 16.78 -12.49 8.92
N ILE A 87 15.88 -12.89 8.02
CA ILE A 87 14.75 -13.77 8.30
C ILE A 87 14.80 -15.00 7.39
N THR A 88 14.74 -16.19 7.98
CA THR A 88 14.73 -17.43 7.21
C THR A 88 13.37 -17.67 6.56
N GLU A 89 13.33 -18.38 5.43
CA GLU A 89 12.06 -18.78 4.80
C GLU A 89 11.13 -19.51 5.78
N LYS A 90 11.71 -20.32 6.68
CA LYS A 90 10.96 -21.02 7.71
C LYS A 90 10.30 -20.07 8.70
N GLU A 91 11.02 -19.05 9.18
CA GLU A 91 10.46 -18.04 10.08
C GLU A 91 9.37 -17.22 9.39
N THR A 92 9.59 -16.83 8.13
CA THR A 92 8.58 -16.15 7.30
C THR A 92 7.29 -16.96 7.23
N LEU A 93 7.37 -18.26 6.96
CA LEU A 93 6.21 -19.15 6.93
C LEU A 93 5.51 -19.24 8.30
N GLN A 94 6.27 -19.30 9.41
CA GLN A 94 5.70 -19.36 10.76
C GLN A 94 4.93 -18.09 11.13
N TYR A 95 5.45 -16.91 10.76
CA TYR A 95 4.74 -15.65 10.97
C TYR A 95 3.48 -15.57 10.12
N GLN A 96 3.52 -16.04 8.88
CA GLN A 96 2.35 -16.09 8.00
C GLN A 96 1.26 -17.02 8.56
N GLU A 97 1.65 -18.20 9.05
CA GLU A 97 0.74 -19.12 9.73
C GLU A 97 0.13 -18.49 10.98
N SER A 98 0.94 -17.79 11.78
CA SER A 98 0.46 -17.08 12.98
C SER A 98 -0.53 -15.96 12.64
N ILE A 99 -0.27 -15.20 11.57
CA ILE A 99 -1.21 -14.20 11.06
C ILE A 99 -2.54 -14.87 10.69
N LEU A 100 -2.50 -15.98 9.96
CA LEU A 100 -3.70 -16.73 9.57
C LEU A 100 -4.46 -17.27 10.78
N GLU A 101 -3.76 -17.78 11.79
CA GLU A 101 -4.38 -18.22 13.04
C GLU A 101 -5.05 -17.07 13.80
N LEU A 102 -4.40 -15.92 13.91
CA LEU A 102 -4.98 -14.72 14.53
C LEU A 102 -6.24 -14.27 13.78
N GLN A 103 -6.21 -14.30 12.45
CA GLN A 103 -7.35 -13.99 11.60
C GLN A 103 -8.53 -14.95 11.83
N ASN A 104 -8.25 -16.26 11.85
CA ASN A 104 -9.25 -17.28 12.11
C ASN A 104 -9.83 -17.16 13.53
N LEU A 105 -8.99 -16.89 14.52
CA LEU A 105 -9.42 -16.70 15.91
C LEU A 105 -10.30 -15.45 16.05
N LEU A 106 -9.92 -14.35 15.41
CA LEU A 106 -10.72 -13.14 15.35
C LEU A 106 -12.12 -13.43 14.78
N HIS A 107 -12.19 -14.13 13.64
CA HIS A 107 -13.45 -14.53 13.02
C HIS A 107 -14.30 -15.42 13.94
N GLN A 108 -13.68 -16.42 14.58
CA GLN A 108 -14.37 -17.30 15.54
C GLN A 108 -14.96 -16.52 16.73
N LYS A 109 -14.22 -15.56 17.28
CA LYS A 109 -14.67 -14.74 18.41
C LYS A 109 -15.82 -13.80 18.02
N TYR A 110 -15.77 -13.20 16.84
CA TYR A 110 -16.88 -12.42 16.31
C TYR A 110 -18.14 -13.27 16.09
N ASN A 111 -17.99 -14.50 15.59
CA ASN A 111 -19.13 -15.40 15.45
C ASN A 111 -19.73 -15.72 16.82
N GLY A 112 -18.93 -16.13 17.82
CA GLY A 112 -19.43 -16.39 19.17
C GLY A 112 -20.16 -15.19 19.78
N ALA A 113 -19.60 -13.98 19.66
CA ALA A 113 -20.25 -12.76 20.14
C ALA A 113 -21.56 -12.43 19.40
N THR A 114 -21.60 -12.69 18.09
CA THR A 114 -22.81 -12.50 17.27
C THR A 114 -23.90 -13.49 17.68
N GLU A 115 -23.53 -14.74 17.95
CA GLU A 115 -24.46 -15.77 18.42
C GLU A 115 -25.07 -15.37 19.77
N HIS A 116 -24.23 -14.97 20.71
CA HIS A 116 -24.64 -14.49 22.03
C HIS A 116 -25.60 -13.29 21.90
N LEU A 117 -25.29 -12.33 21.02
CA LEU A 117 -26.14 -11.18 20.74
C LEU A 117 -27.53 -11.62 20.21
N LEU A 118 -27.56 -12.52 19.23
CA LEU A 118 -28.79 -13.03 18.62
C LEU A 118 -29.62 -13.92 19.57
N LYS A 119 -29.00 -14.55 20.57
CA LYS A 119 -29.74 -15.29 21.61
C LYS A 119 -30.42 -14.37 22.63
N HIS A 120 -29.86 -13.18 22.89
CA HIS A 120 -30.28 -12.34 24.01
C HIS A 120 -30.93 -11.00 23.64
N GLN A 121 -30.78 -10.48 22.40
CA GLN A 121 -31.16 -9.09 22.06
C GLN A 121 -32.04 -8.91 20.79
N VAL A 122 -32.86 -9.89 20.41
CA VAL A 122 -33.65 -9.88 19.14
C VAL A 122 -34.68 -8.73 18.99
N ASN A 123 -34.95 -7.93 20.03
CA ASN A 123 -35.85 -6.77 19.93
C ASN A 123 -35.19 -5.45 19.49
N SER A 124 -33.88 -5.44 19.19
CA SER A 124 -33.23 -4.31 18.53
C SER A 124 -32.84 -4.72 17.12
N CYS A 125 -33.33 -4.01 16.09
CA CYS A 125 -32.81 -4.13 14.73
C CYS A 125 -31.33 -3.74 14.73
N CYS A 126 -30.45 -4.71 14.94
CA CYS A 126 -29.01 -4.51 14.82
C CYS A 126 -28.56 -5.04 13.47
N SER A 127 -28.21 -4.12 12.58
CA SER A 127 -27.27 -4.39 11.49
C SER A 127 -25.93 -4.76 12.13
N VAL A 128 -25.58 -6.04 12.17
CA VAL A 128 -24.21 -6.46 12.51
C VAL A 128 -23.35 -6.14 11.30
N ILE A 129 -22.63 -5.03 11.39
CA ILE A 129 -21.61 -4.64 10.41
C ILE A 129 -20.42 -5.56 10.66
N TYR A 130 -20.22 -6.55 9.80
CA TYR A 130 -18.96 -7.29 9.74
C TYR A 130 -17.89 -6.35 9.20
N LEU A 131 -16.96 -5.94 10.07
CA LEU A 131 -15.82 -5.11 9.71
C LEU A 131 -14.53 -5.96 9.66
N PHE A 132 -13.90 -5.94 8.48
CA PHE A 132 -12.51 -6.25 8.12
C PHE A 132 -11.81 -7.53 8.62
N LEU A 133 -11.39 -8.35 7.65
CA LEU A 133 -10.04 -8.88 7.60
C LEU A 133 -9.47 -8.80 6.18
N LEU A 134 -8.26 -8.25 6.05
CA LEU A 134 -7.43 -8.32 4.85
C LEU A 134 -6.96 -9.77 4.65
N GLY A 135 -7.69 -10.54 3.85
CA GLY A 135 -7.12 -11.72 3.23
C GLY A 135 -6.12 -11.26 2.18
N ARG A 136 -4.83 -11.49 2.41
CA ARG A 136 -3.79 -11.24 1.41
C ARG A 136 -3.27 -12.56 0.85
N ASP A 137 -3.11 -12.54 -0.47
CA ASP A 137 -2.20 -13.31 -1.33
C ASP A 137 -1.77 -14.69 -0.81
N PRO A 138 -2.28 -15.80 -1.37
CA PRO A 138 -1.55 -17.05 -1.29
C PRO A 138 -0.20 -16.84 -1.99
N LEU A 139 0.89 -16.89 -1.22
CA LEU A 139 2.24 -17.00 -1.76
C LEU A 139 2.30 -18.24 -2.65
N MET A 140 2.23 -17.99 -3.96
CA MET A 140 2.64 -18.95 -4.97
C MET A 140 4.11 -19.26 -4.71
N GLN A 141 4.40 -20.52 -4.38
CA GLN A 141 5.72 -21.08 -4.60
C GLN A 141 6.00 -21.01 -6.11
N GLU A 142 6.73 -19.98 -6.54
CA GLU A 142 7.33 -19.96 -7.87
C GLU A 142 8.43 -21.01 -7.92
N ASN A 143 8.08 -22.20 -8.41
CA ASN A 143 9.09 -23.03 -9.05
C ASN A 143 9.46 -22.34 -10.36
N ALA A 144 10.68 -21.81 -10.42
CA ALA A 144 11.30 -21.31 -11.64
C ALA A 144 11.26 -22.40 -12.74
N ASN A 145 10.24 -22.33 -13.57
CA ASN A 145 10.16 -22.99 -14.86
C ASN A 145 9.38 -22.03 -15.75
N GLU A 146 10.09 -21.31 -16.60
CA GLU A 146 9.54 -20.54 -17.71
C GLU A 146 8.62 -21.46 -18.53
N LYS A 147 7.32 -21.42 -18.25
CA LYS A 147 6.27 -21.98 -19.10
C LYS A 147 5.22 -20.90 -19.23
N GLU A 148 4.93 -20.53 -20.49
CA GLU A 148 3.85 -19.63 -20.89
C GLU A 148 2.62 -19.81 -20.00
N GLU A 149 2.27 -18.76 -19.25
CA GLU A 149 1.06 -18.72 -18.43
C GLU A 149 -0.16 -18.86 -19.34
N ALA A 150 -0.97 -19.89 -19.09
CA ALA A 150 -2.27 -20.03 -19.72
C ALA A 150 -3.14 -18.83 -19.32
N LEU A 151 -3.83 -18.23 -20.30
CA LEU A 151 -4.81 -17.17 -20.05
C LEU A 151 -5.78 -17.63 -18.95
N PRO A 152 -5.99 -16.84 -17.88
CA PRO A 152 -7.00 -17.18 -16.88
C PRO A 152 -8.36 -17.35 -17.56
N GLY A 153 -9.14 -18.34 -17.13
CA GLY A 153 -10.51 -18.52 -17.63
C GLY A 153 -11.30 -17.21 -17.48
N GLU A 154 -12.27 -16.96 -18.37
CA GLU A 154 -12.92 -15.64 -18.61
C GLU A 154 -13.42 -14.88 -17.36
N ASN A 155 -13.57 -15.53 -16.20
CA ASN A 155 -14.07 -14.95 -14.95
C ASN A 155 -13.07 -15.00 -13.77
N ILE A 156 -11.84 -15.47 -13.96
CA ILE A 156 -10.83 -15.52 -12.90
C ILE A 156 -10.13 -14.17 -12.81
N VAL A 157 -10.06 -13.61 -11.61
CA VAL A 157 -9.40 -12.33 -11.34
C VAL A 157 -7.88 -12.51 -11.37
N ASP A 158 -7.20 -11.66 -12.12
CA ASP A 158 -5.76 -11.52 -12.08
C ASP A 158 -5.32 -10.63 -10.90
N LEU A 159 -4.72 -11.23 -9.88
CA LEU A 159 -4.22 -10.53 -8.69
C LEU A 159 -2.92 -9.74 -8.94
N GLN A 160 -2.24 -9.93 -10.07
CA GLN A 160 -1.16 -9.03 -10.48
C GLN A 160 -1.74 -7.69 -10.97
N GLN A 161 -2.97 -7.68 -11.50
CA GLN A 161 -3.67 -6.47 -11.94
C GLN A 161 -4.53 -5.86 -10.85
N PHE A 162 -5.29 -6.67 -10.10
CA PHE A 162 -6.34 -6.22 -9.20
C PHE A 162 -6.02 -6.54 -7.75
N VAL A 163 -6.24 -5.57 -6.85
CA VAL A 163 -6.11 -5.76 -5.40
C VAL A 163 -7.43 -5.44 -4.69
N PRO A 164 -7.79 -6.16 -3.62
CA PRO A 164 -8.88 -5.75 -2.75
C PRO A 164 -8.58 -4.41 -2.07
N VAL A 165 -9.54 -3.49 -2.15
CA VAL A 165 -9.52 -2.19 -1.48
C VAL A 165 -10.80 -2.03 -0.67
N GLY A 166 -10.71 -1.45 0.53
CA GLY A 166 -11.89 -1.37 1.42
C GLY A 166 -12.26 -2.68 2.11
N GLY A 167 -11.41 -3.70 2.00
CA GLY A 167 -11.50 -4.94 2.76
C GLY A 167 -12.29 -6.04 2.05
N VAL A 168 -12.51 -7.12 2.79
CA VAL A 168 -13.26 -8.30 2.36
C VAL A 168 -14.54 -8.39 3.18
N TYR A 169 -15.65 -8.61 2.49
CA TYR A 169 -17.00 -8.70 3.05
C TYR A 169 -17.41 -10.18 3.14
N HIS A 170 -17.57 -10.68 4.36
CA HIS A 170 -18.18 -12.00 4.59
C HIS A 170 -19.68 -11.82 4.72
N ILE A 171 -20.43 -12.28 3.72
CA ILE A 171 -21.87 -12.12 3.65
C ILE A 171 -22.51 -13.49 3.79
N SER A 172 -23.43 -13.64 4.74
CA SER A 172 -24.17 -14.87 4.97
C SER A 172 -25.53 -14.55 5.56
N ALA A 173 -26.55 -15.29 5.15
CA ALA A 173 -27.78 -15.37 5.92
C ALA A 173 -27.57 -16.39 7.05
N LEU A 174 -28.17 -16.12 8.21
CA LEU A 174 -28.03 -16.95 9.40
C LEU A 174 -29.40 -17.46 9.83
N GLN A 175 -29.45 -18.71 10.30
CA GLN A 175 -30.62 -19.23 10.97
C GLN A 175 -30.71 -18.60 12.35
N LEU A 176 -31.89 -18.08 12.69
CA LEU A 176 -32.08 -17.45 13.99
C LEU A 176 -32.04 -18.52 15.10
N PRO A 177 -31.16 -18.39 16.11
CA PRO A 177 -31.14 -19.33 17.24
C PRO A 177 -32.51 -19.39 17.94
N PRO A 178 -32.87 -20.53 18.56
CA PRO A 178 -34.15 -20.66 19.24
C PRO A 178 -34.39 -19.53 20.26
N GLN A 179 -35.50 -18.83 20.10
CA GLN A 179 -35.86 -17.70 20.96
C GLN A 179 -36.69 -18.16 22.16
N ALA A 180 -36.57 -17.45 23.28
CA ALA A 180 -37.36 -17.72 24.46
C ALA A 180 -38.86 -17.57 24.18
N LYS A 181 -39.62 -18.64 24.41
CA LYS A 181 -41.08 -18.66 24.27
C LYS A 181 -41.72 -18.68 25.65
N LYS A 182 -42.69 -17.79 25.87
CA LYS A 182 -43.49 -17.80 27.10
C LYS A 182 -44.55 -18.88 26.99
N ILE A 183 -44.42 -19.93 27.80
CA ILE A 183 -45.39 -21.02 27.89
C ILE A 183 -45.95 -20.99 29.31
N LYS A 184 -47.18 -20.45 29.44
CA LYS A 184 -47.81 -20.09 30.73
C LYS A 184 -46.95 -19.08 31.51
N ASP A 185 -46.49 -19.44 32.71
CA ASP A 185 -45.65 -18.60 33.58
C ASP A 185 -44.14 -18.85 33.40
N TRP A 186 -43.76 -19.74 32.48
CA TRP A 186 -42.37 -20.11 32.21
C TRP A 186 -41.88 -19.47 30.91
N ASN A 187 -40.65 -18.97 30.91
CA ASN A 187 -39.91 -18.67 29.69
C ASN A 187 -39.02 -19.87 29.39
N MET A 188 -39.30 -20.57 28.28
CA MET A 188 -38.53 -21.74 27.85
C MET A 188 -37.79 -21.43 26.55
N VAL A 189 -36.52 -21.84 26.48
CA VAL A 189 -35.68 -21.71 25.29
C VAL A 189 -35.07 -23.09 24.99
N GLU A 190 -35.05 -23.46 23.73
CA GLU A 190 -34.36 -24.68 23.28
C GLU A 190 -32.86 -24.39 23.20
N LEU A 191 -32.05 -25.24 23.82
CA LEU A 191 -30.60 -25.14 23.77
C LEU A 191 -30.10 -26.10 22.71
N LEU A 192 -29.61 -25.55 21.61
CA LEU A 192 -28.87 -26.29 20.60
C LEU A 192 -27.38 -26.23 20.95
N ASP A 193 -26.68 -27.35 20.79
CA ASP A 193 -25.22 -27.46 20.96
C ASP A 193 -24.46 -27.13 19.66
N VAL A 194 -25.19 -26.64 18.66
CA VAL A 194 -24.64 -26.08 17.41
C VAL A 194 -24.59 -24.57 17.54
N GLY A 195 -23.49 -23.97 17.08
CA GLY A 195 -23.30 -22.52 17.09
C GLY A 195 -24.14 -21.81 16.03
N LEU A 196 -23.70 -20.63 15.58
CA LEU A 196 -24.28 -19.94 14.43
C LEU A 196 -24.35 -20.82 13.18
N GLU A 197 -25.58 -21.12 12.73
CA GLU A 197 -25.82 -21.88 11.51
C GLU A 197 -26.12 -20.93 10.33
N ALA A 198 -25.46 -21.15 9.20
CA ALA A 198 -25.77 -20.44 7.97
C ALA A 198 -27.12 -20.91 7.40
N TYR A 199 -27.90 -19.97 6.87
CA TYR A 199 -29.07 -20.27 6.06
C TYR A 199 -28.65 -20.42 4.60
N THR A 200 -28.90 -21.60 4.03
CA THR A 200 -28.57 -21.90 2.63
C THR A 200 -29.56 -21.21 1.70
N TYR A 201 -29.02 -20.46 0.74
CA TYR A 201 -29.77 -19.87 -0.35
C TYR A 201 -29.20 -20.30 -1.70
N PRO A 202 -30.01 -20.71 -2.68
CA PRO A 202 -31.43 -21.03 -2.55
C PRO A 202 -31.69 -22.23 -1.60
N PRO A 203 -32.89 -22.37 -1.03
CA PRO A 203 -33.23 -23.50 -0.18
C PRO A 203 -33.25 -24.82 -0.98
N GLU A 204 -32.67 -25.88 -0.42
CA GLU A 204 -32.47 -27.19 -1.09
C GLU A 204 -33.79 -27.87 -1.53
N GLU A 205 -34.91 -27.55 -0.88
CA GLU A 205 -36.20 -28.24 -1.06
C GLU A 205 -37.01 -27.77 -2.29
N ALA A 206 -36.48 -26.85 -3.10
CA ALA A 206 -37.21 -26.16 -4.17
C ALA A 206 -36.59 -26.34 -5.57
N GLU A 207 -36.34 -27.59 -5.97
CA GLU A 207 -35.66 -27.94 -7.24
C GLU A 207 -36.30 -27.37 -8.53
N ASP A 208 -37.56 -26.90 -8.50
CA ASP A 208 -38.30 -26.36 -9.65
C ASP A 208 -38.64 -24.85 -9.56
N ALA A 209 -38.19 -24.14 -8.52
CA ALA A 209 -38.49 -22.71 -8.35
C ALA A 209 -37.35 -21.81 -8.85
N THR A 210 -37.65 -20.86 -9.75
CA THR A 210 -36.74 -19.73 -10.00
C THR A 210 -36.72 -18.83 -8.78
N HIS A 211 -35.60 -18.84 -8.05
CA HIS A 211 -35.37 -18.00 -6.89
C HIS A 211 -34.93 -16.59 -7.31
N PRO A 212 -35.45 -15.52 -6.68
CA PRO A 212 -35.00 -14.17 -6.98
C PRO A 212 -33.52 -13.99 -6.59
N PRO A 213 -32.74 -13.16 -7.29
CA PRO A 213 -31.39 -12.86 -6.84
C PRO A 213 -31.41 -12.09 -5.51
N ILE A 214 -30.33 -12.24 -4.73
CA ILE A 214 -30.12 -11.47 -3.50
C ILE A 214 -29.52 -10.13 -3.90
N GLN A 215 -30.24 -9.04 -3.65
CA GLN A 215 -29.72 -7.69 -3.85
C GLN A 215 -28.99 -7.21 -2.58
N ILE A 216 -27.73 -6.79 -2.75
CA ILE A 216 -26.86 -6.28 -1.69
C ILE A 216 -26.51 -4.84 -2.01
N THR A 217 -26.55 -3.98 -1.00
CA THR A 217 -26.04 -2.60 -1.09
C THR A 217 -25.00 -2.38 -0.02
N LEU A 218 -23.77 -2.09 -0.43
CA LEU A 218 -22.66 -1.77 0.45
C LEU A 218 -22.43 -0.27 0.45
N ARG A 219 -22.27 0.31 1.64
CA ARG A 219 -21.76 1.67 1.81
C ARG A 219 -20.24 1.61 1.89
N LEU A 220 -19.57 2.42 1.08
CA LEU A 220 -18.12 2.47 0.98
C LEU A 220 -17.54 3.38 2.06
N SER A 221 -16.34 3.03 2.55
CA SER A 221 -15.62 3.83 3.54
C SER A 221 -15.16 5.16 2.96
N ASP A 222 -15.11 6.20 3.79
CA ASP A 222 -14.53 7.49 3.45
C ASP A 222 -12.99 7.47 3.43
N ASP A 223 -12.39 6.39 3.97
CA ASP A 223 -10.95 6.20 4.09
C ASP A 223 -10.33 5.55 2.85
N VAL A 224 -11.15 5.24 1.84
CA VAL A 224 -10.75 4.51 0.64
C VAL A 224 -11.15 5.27 -0.60
N MET A 225 -10.21 5.43 -1.51
CA MET A 225 -10.40 6.06 -2.81
C MET A 225 -10.58 5.01 -3.90
N TYR A 226 -11.69 5.14 -4.63
CA TYR A 226 -11.98 4.39 -5.86
C TYR A 226 -11.87 5.36 -7.04
N PHE A 227 -10.85 5.18 -7.87
CA PHE A 227 -10.58 6.04 -9.04
C PHE A 227 -11.36 5.63 -10.29
N LYS A 228 -11.80 4.37 -10.32
CA LYS A 228 -12.73 3.80 -11.29
C LYS A 228 -13.75 2.97 -10.53
N ASP A 229 -14.85 2.62 -11.19
CA ASP A 229 -15.84 1.71 -10.65
C ASP A 229 -15.15 0.39 -10.25
N PRO A 230 -15.23 -0.02 -8.96
CA PRO A 230 -14.53 -1.21 -8.49
C PRO A 230 -15.13 -2.47 -9.10
N VAL A 231 -14.26 -3.44 -9.39
CA VAL A 231 -14.68 -4.78 -9.82
C VAL A 231 -15.10 -5.57 -8.59
N ILE A 232 -16.32 -6.09 -8.59
CA ILE A 232 -16.79 -6.94 -7.50
C ILE A 232 -16.38 -8.38 -7.80
N ALA A 233 -15.69 -9.01 -6.86
CA ALA A 233 -15.31 -10.41 -7.00
C ALA A 233 -15.79 -11.23 -5.80
N ARG A 234 -16.23 -12.46 -6.06
CA ARG A 234 -16.53 -13.47 -5.05
C ARG A 234 -15.34 -14.41 -4.87
N TRP A 235 -15.13 -14.86 -3.64
CA TRP A 235 -14.16 -15.91 -3.34
C TRP A 235 -14.73 -17.26 -3.75
N ASP A 236 -13.93 -18.06 -4.46
CA ASP A 236 -14.19 -19.47 -4.77
C ASP A 236 -13.33 -20.35 -3.85
N PRO A 237 -13.91 -20.97 -2.81
CA PRO A 237 -13.15 -21.79 -1.87
C PRO A 237 -12.53 -23.03 -2.52
N ALA A 238 -13.15 -23.60 -3.56
CA ALA A 238 -12.67 -24.82 -4.20
C ALA A 238 -11.42 -24.54 -5.05
N GLY A 239 -11.44 -23.42 -5.78
CA GLY A 239 -10.30 -22.96 -6.58
C GLY A 239 -9.28 -22.11 -5.83
N GLN A 240 -9.59 -21.68 -4.59
CA GLN A 240 -8.83 -20.68 -3.82
C GLN A 240 -8.49 -19.43 -4.65
N GLN A 241 -9.50 -18.88 -5.32
CA GLN A 241 -9.34 -17.81 -6.29
C GLN A 241 -10.50 -16.81 -6.24
N TRP A 242 -10.23 -15.58 -6.64
CA TRP A 242 -11.26 -14.56 -6.83
C TRP A 242 -11.89 -14.68 -8.21
N ARG A 243 -13.23 -14.58 -8.28
CA ARG A 243 -13.98 -14.70 -9.53
C ARG A 243 -15.07 -13.63 -9.66
N THR A 244 -15.43 -13.28 -10.89
CA THR A 244 -16.44 -12.25 -11.20
C THR A 244 -17.80 -12.81 -11.63
N ASP A 245 -17.93 -14.14 -11.76
CA ASP A 245 -19.20 -14.80 -12.07
C ASP A 245 -20.12 -14.90 -10.85
N GLY A 246 -21.42 -15.16 -11.07
CA GLY A 246 -22.42 -15.20 -9.99
C GLY A 246 -22.80 -13.82 -9.42
N ILE A 247 -22.28 -12.74 -10.01
CA ILE A 247 -22.58 -11.35 -9.65
C ILE A 247 -23.18 -10.63 -10.87
N SER A 248 -24.27 -9.89 -10.68
CA SER A 248 -24.93 -9.16 -11.76
C SER A 248 -25.56 -7.85 -11.27
N ASN A 249 -26.17 -7.09 -12.19
CA ASN A 249 -26.91 -5.85 -11.90
C ASN A 249 -26.15 -4.83 -11.03
N ILE A 250 -24.85 -4.69 -11.31
CA ILE A 250 -23.95 -3.79 -10.57
C ILE A 250 -24.30 -2.34 -10.89
N THR A 251 -24.57 -1.56 -9.84
CA THR A 251 -24.82 -0.12 -9.91
C THR A 251 -23.92 0.58 -8.90
N TYR A 252 -22.98 1.39 -9.38
CA TYR A 252 -22.17 2.25 -8.53
C TYR A 252 -22.76 3.66 -8.45
N LYS A 253 -22.95 4.15 -7.23
CA LYS A 253 -23.44 5.50 -6.96
C LYS A 253 -22.37 6.32 -6.29
N THR A 254 -21.52 6.98 -7.09
CA THR A 254 -20.38 7.77 -6.61
C THR A 254 -20.76 8.82 -5.56
N GLN A 255 -21.89 9.52 -5.75
CA GLN A 255 -22.34 10.57 -4.82
C GLN A 255 -22.82 10.01 -3.46
N GLU A 256 -23.44 8.84 -3.47
CA GLU A 256 -23.92 8.16 -2.25
C GLU A 256 -22.82 7.32 -1.59
N LYS A 257 -21.65 7.18 -2.25
CA LYS A 257 -20.58 6.25 -1.88
C LYS A 257 -21.14 4.86 -1.58
N SER A 258 -21.97 4.36 -2.49
CA SER A 258 -22.62 3.05 -2.35
C SER A 258 -22.51 2.24 -3.64
N ILE A 259 -22.43 0.92 -3.48
CA ILE A 259 -22.46 -0.02 -4.58
C ILE A 259 -23.55 -1.05 -4.33
N THR A 260 -24.42 -1.23 -5.33
CA THR A 260 -25.50 -2.20 -5.30
C THR A 260 -25.23 -3.27 -6.34
N PHE A 261 -25.45 -4.53 -6.00
CA PHE A 261 -25.26 -5.65 -6.91
C PHE A 261 -26.14 -6.83 -6.49
N GLU A 262 -26.30 -7.79 -7.39
CA GLU A 262 -27.10 -8.99 -7.21
C GLU A 262 -26.24 -10.24 -7.26
N MET A 263 -26.57 -11.23 -6.42
CA MET A 263 -25.90 -12.53 -6.38
C MET A 263 -26.91 -13.68 -6.28
N ASP A 264 -26.52 -14.86 -6.79
CA ASP A 264 -27.36 -16.07 -6.84
C ASP A 264 -27.34 -16.86 -5.52
N THR A 265 -26.26 -16.74 -4.74
CA THR A 265 -26.10 -17.25 -3.38
C THR A 265 -25.19 -16.32 -2.58
N PHE A 266 -24.97 -16.63 -1.30
CA PHE A 266 -24.10 -15.87 -0.42
C PHE A 266 -22.64 -16.22 -0.64
N TYR A 267 -21.82 -15.20 -0.88
CA TYR A 267 -20.38 -15.35 -1.05
C TYR A 267 -19.60 -14.44 -0.10
N THR A 268 -18.32 -14.77 0.10
CA THR A 268 -17.33 -13.77 0.51
C THR A 268 -16.99 -12.90 -0.69
N VAL A 269 -17.06 -11.58 -0.54
CA VAL A 269 -16.93 -10.61 -1.64
C VAL A 269 -15.83 -9.60 -1.34
N ALA A 270 -15.10 -9.17 -2.37
CA ALA A 270 -14.17 -8.05 -2.29
C ALA A 270 -14.47 -7.02 -3.39
N LEU A 271 -14.15 -5.76 -3.09
CA LEU A 271 -14.13 -4.69 -4.08
C LEU A 271 -12.69 -4.52 -4.56
N LEU A 272 -12.47 -4.75 -5.84
CA LEU A 272 -11.16 -4.78 -6.43
C LEU A 272 -10.91 -3.52 -7.26
N GLN A 273 -9.70 -2.99 -7.15
CA GLN A 273 -9.23 -1.90 -7.98
C GLN A 273 -7.97 -2.32 -8.72
N ASP A 274 -7.84 -1.87 -9.97
CA ASP A 274 -6.60 -2.00 -10.71
C ASP A 274 -5.48 -1.25 -9.98
N VAL A 275 -4.45 -1.98 -9.57
CA VAL A 275 -3.33 -1.43 -8.78
C VAL A 275 -2.55 -0.37 -9.53
N HIS A 276 -2.70 -0.32 -10.86
CA HIS A 276 -1.90 0.48 -11.76
C HIS A 276 -2.55 1.81 -12.17
N CYS A 277 -3.79 2.09 -11.75
CA CYS A 277 -4.54 3.27 -12.18
C CYS A 277 -3.77 4.60 -12.01
N ASN A 278 -2.90 4.69 -11.00
CA ASN A 278 -2.13 5.90 -10.68
C ASN A 278 -0.64 5.78 -11.04
N MET A 279 -0.21 4.76 -11.78
CA MET A 279 1.21 4.55 -12.12
C MET A 279 1.65 5.25 -13.40
N LEU A 280 0.73 5.74 -14.25
CA LEU A 280 1.09 6.63 -15.35
C LEU A 280 1.26 8.05 -14.81
N TYR A 281 2.49 8.40 -14.47
CA TYR A 281 2.79 9.73 -13.95
C TYR A 281 2.78 10.75 -15.09
N GLN A 282 2.01 11.81 -14.92
CA GLN A 282 1.95 12.93 -15.87
C GLN A 282 3.06 13.95 -15.59
N ALA A 283 3.44 14.08 -14.32
CA ALA A 283 4.54 14.92 -13.88
C ALA A 283 5.01 14.47 -12.49
N TRP A 284 6.23 14.84 -12.14
CA TRP A 284 6.75 14.71 -10.78
C TRP A 284 7.75 15.83 -10.51
N GLU A 285 7.89 16.19 -9.23
CA GLU A 285 8.83 17.18 -8.76
C GLU A 285 9.35 16.79 -7.38
N LEU A 286 10.67 16.86 -7.19
CA LEU A 286 11.33 16.74 -5.90
C LEU A 286 12.07 18.05 -5.65
N ARG A 287 11.74 18.78 -4.60
CA ARG A 287 12.42 20.03 -4.27
C ARG A 287 12.78 20.13 -2.79
N PRO A 288 13.95 20.68 -2.43
CA PRO A 288 14.29 20.97 -1.05
C PRO A 288 13.38 22.07 -0.51
N THR A 289 12.99 21.94 0.76
CA THR A 289 12.26 22.96 1.51
C THR A 289 13.05 23.45 2.73
N GLY A 290 14.15 22.76 3.06
CA GLY A 290 15.03 23.04 4.18
C GLY A 290 16.34 22.26 4.06
N MET A 291 17.09 22.12 5.14
CA MET A 291 18.38 21.41 5.14
C MET A 291 18.21 19.90 4.95
N ASP A 292 17.40 19.27 5.80
CA ASP A 292 17.02 17.86 5.73
C ASP A 292 15.52 17.73 5.48
N GLU A 293 14.97 18.63 4.66
CA GLU A 293 13.55 18.70 4.35
C GLU A 293 13.35 18.85 2.84
N ALA A 294 12.41 18.08 2.30
CA ALA A 294 12.04 18.14 0.88
C ALA A 294 10.56 17.86 0.68
N LEU A 295 10.06 18.22 -0.49
CA LEU A 295 8.72 17.92 -0.95
C LEU A 295 8.81 17.10 -2.24
N LEU A 296 8.22 15.91 -2.23
CA LEU A 296 8.00 15.09 -3.41
C LEU A 296 6.54 15.23 -3.84
N ILE A 297 6.33 15.62 -5.09
CA ILE A 297 5.02 15.75 -5.72
C ILE A 297 4.96 14.74 -6.87
N VAL A 298 3.94 13.89 -6.88
CA VAL A 298 3.66 12.95 -7.97
C VAL A 298 2.27 13.25 -8.51
N THR A 299 2.22 13.68 -9.77
CA THR A 299 0.98 13.96 -10.48
C THR A 299 0.66 12.78 -11.38
N THR A 300 -0.49 12.17 -11.13
CA THR A 300 -1.02 11.01 -11.85
C THR A 300 -2.25 11.42 -12.64
N VAL A 301 -2.82 10.49 -13.41
CA VAL A 301 -4.06 10.74 -14.16
C VAL A 301 -5.23 11.18 -13.27
N PHE A 302 -5.34 10.64 -12.06
CA PHE A 302 -6.51 10.90 -11.20
C PHE A 302 -6.22 11.76 -9.98
N ALA A 303 -4.97 11.79 -9.52
CA ALA A 303 -4.59 12.42 -8.27
C ALA A 303 -3.22 13.09 -8.32
N THR A 304 -3.05 14.16 -7.56
CA THR A 304 -1.75 14.74 -7.21
C THR A 304 -1.44 14.42 -5.75
N ILE A 305 -0.35 13.69 -5.52
CA ILE A 305 0.07 13.25 -4.19
C ILE A 305 1.26 14.10 -3.75
N GLN A 306 1.18 14.70 -2.56
CA GLN A 306 2.27 15.48 -1.98
C GLN A 306 2.81 14.80 -0.72
N ILE A 307 4.11 14.52 -0.72
CA ILE A 307 4.82 13.84 0.36
C ILE A 307 5.93 14.77 0.87
N GLN A 308 5.81 15.22 2.11
CA GLN A 308 6.88 15.92 2.80
C GLN A 308 7.88 14.92 3.39
N ILE A 309 9.15 15.26 3.31
CA ILE A 309 10.28 14.49 3.80
C ILE A 309 10.98 15.33 4.85
N LYS A 310 11.31 14.73 6.00
CA LYS A 310 12.07 15.39 7.07
C LYS A 310 12.91 14.38 7.82
N GLY A 311 14.24 14.57 7.80
CA GLY A 311 15.16 13.66 8.46
C GLY A 311 14.95 12.21 8.01
N ASN A 312 14.65 11.31 8.94
CA ASN A 312 14.44 9.88 8.65
C ASN A 312 12.96 9.49 8.39
N GLN A 313 12.06 10.47 8.24
CA GLN A 313 10.62 10.24 8.11
C GLN A 313 10.04 10.98 6.91
N CYS A 314 8.83 10.57 6.55
CA CYS A 314 8.00 11.23 5.55
C CYS A 314 6.56 11.35 6.04
N MET A 315 5.81 12.25 5.43
CA MET A 315 4.45 12.57 5.80
C MET A 315 3.64 12.83 4.53
N LEU A 316 2.45 12.23 4.45
CA LEU A 316 1.46 12.60 3.45
C LEU A 316 0.94 14.01 3.77
N SER A 317 1.20 14.98 2.89
CA SER A 317 0.75 16.35 3.07
C SER A 317 -0.66 16.56 2.52
N SER A 318 -0.93 16.06 1.32
CA SER A 318 -2.24 16.13 0.68
C SER A 318 -2.37 15.11 -0.45
N VAL A 319 -3.61 14.75 -0.76
CA VAL A 319 -3.98 14.00 -1.96
C VAL A 319 -5.08 14.80 -2.64
N VAL A 320 -4.77 15.41 -3.79
CA VAL A 320 -5.71 16.26 -4.50
C VAL A 320 -6.32 15.48 -5.67
N VAL A 321 -7.64 15.32 -5.66
CA VAL A 321 -8.43 14.70 -6.73
C VAL A 321 -9.46 15.71 -7.19
N GLU A 322 -9.49 16.03 -8.50
CA GLU A 322 -10.41 17.03 -9.07
C GLU A 322 -10.47 18.34 -8.25
N GLU A 323 -9.29 18.89 -7.92
CA GLU A 323 -9.11 20.11 -7.12
C GLU A 323 -9.56 20.04 -5.65
N LYS A 324 -9.98 18.88 -5.17
CA LYS A 324 -10.36 18.66 -3.77
C LYS A 324 -9.30 17.86 -3.04
N ASP A 325 -8.91 18.34 -1.86
CA ASP A 325 -8.09 17.57 -0.94
C ASP A 325 -8.93 16.46 -0.31
N VAL A 326 -8.49 15.22 -0.48
CA VAL A 326 -9.13 14.00 0.03
C VAL A 326 -8.22 13.33 1.04
N LEU A 327 -8.77 12.39 1.82
CA LEU A 327 -8.01 11.64 2.84
C LEU A 327 -7.32 12.52 3.90
N SER A 328 -7.92 13.67 4.25
CA SER A 328 -7.36 14.60 5.23
C SER A 328 -7.17 14.03 6.64
N HIS A 329 -7.86 12.93 6.98
CA HIS A 329 -7.66 12.20 8.24
C HIS A 329 -6.34 11.41 8.28
N MET A 330 -5.70 11.20 7.11
CA MET A 330 -4.43 10.48 6.96
C MET A 330 -3.23 11.42 6.88
N THR A 331 -3.44 12.70 6.59
CA THR A 331 -2.36 13.68 6.43
C THR A 331 -1.79 14.10 7.79
N GLY A 332 -0.59 14.70 7.80
CA GLY A 332 -0.01 15.27 9.01
C GLY A 332 0.76 14.30 9.92
N LYS A 333 0.82 13.00 9.58
CA LYS A 333 1.51 11.96 10.37
C LYS A 333 2.89 11.65 9.81
N TRP A 334 3.94 11.84 10.62
CA TRP A 334 5.31 11.47 10.29
C TRP A 334 5.54 9.97 10.52
N ILE A 335 5.83 9.26 9.44
CA ILE A 335 5.97 7.80 9.40
C ILE A 335 7.16 7.39 8.52
N SER A 336 7.54 6.11 8.54
CA SER A 336 8.59 5.62 7.66
C SER A 336 8.12 5.59 6.19
N PRO A 337 9.04 5.59 5.20
CA PRO A 337 8.67 5.42 3.79
C PRO A 337 7.92 4.11 3.53
N LEU A 338 8.25 3.04 4.25
CA LEU A 338 7.56 1.75 4.14
C LEU A 338 6.13 1.82 4.66
N ASP A 339 5.91 2.45 5.82
CA ASP A 339 4.58 2.68 6.38
C ASP A 339 3.72 3.52 5.44
N LEU A 340 4.29 4.60 4.88
CA LEU A 340 3.59 5.46 3.93
C LEU A 340 3.07 4.67 2.73
N ARG A 341 3.89 3.75 2.20
CA ARG A 341 3.48 2.86 1.09
C ARG A 341 2.30 1.98 1.48
N ALA A 342 2.35 1.35 2.66
CA ALA A 342 1.28 0.49 3.14
C ALA A 342 -0.03 1.27 3.33
N VAL A 343 0.07 2.43 3.98
CA VAL A 343 -1.05 3.33 4.28
C VAL A 343 -1.71 3.84 3.00
N LEU A 344 -0.94 4.33 2.03
CA LEU A 344 -1.46 4.81 0.74
C LEU A 344 -2.11 3.68 -0.08
N LYS A 345 -1.50 2.49 -0.12
CA LYS A 345 -2.09 1.32 -0.79
C LYS A 345 -3.41 0.90 -0.14
N LYS A 346 -3.50 0.88 1.20
CA LYS A 346 -4.73 0.56 1.94
C LYS A 346 -5.86 1.56 1.65
N ALA A 347 -5.51 2.83 1.45
CA ALA A 347 -6.46 3.87 1.04
C ALA A 347 -6.82 3.85 -0.46
N GLY A 348 -6.33 2.87 -1.23
CA GLY A 348 -6.58 2.77 -2.67
C GLY A 348 -5.71 3.70 -3.54
N VAL A 349 -4.80 4.46 -2.95
CA VAL A 349 -3.90 5.39 -3.67
C VAL A 349 -2.55 4.72 -3.90
N ASN A 350 -2.46 3.86 -4.91
CA ASN A 350 -1.20 3.18 -5.22
C ASN A 350 -0.36 3.92 -6.28
N ILE A 351 0.72 4.57 -5.83
CA ILE A 351 1.74 5.16 -6.72
C ILE A 351 3.06 4.37 -6.70
N PHE A 352 3.05 3.11 -6.26
CA PHE A 352 4.27 2.32 -6.07
C PHE A 352 4.25 1.08 -6.98
N PRO A 353 4.97 1.12 -8.11
CA PRO A 353 5.06 0.00 -9.03
C PRO A 353 5.52 -1.29 -8.35
N GLY A 354 4.87 -2.39 -8.71
CA GLY A 354 5.29 -3.75 -8.37
C GLY A 354 6.19 -4.34 -9.45
N GLU A 355 6.67 -5.56 -9.20
CA GLU A 355 7.55 -6.29 -10.11
C GLU A 355 6.94 -6.50 -11.50
N HIS A 356 5.68 -6.89 -11.55
CA HIS A 356 4.95 -7.16 -12.80
C HIS A 356 4.21 -5.95 -13.37
N SER A 357 4.33 -4.76 -12.76
CA SER A 357 3.54 -3.60 -13.17
C SER A 357 3.81 -3.13 -14.60
N HIS A 358 5.00 -3.41 -15.14
CA HIS A 358 5.36 -3.13 -16.52
C HIS A 358 4.56 -3.94 -17.56
N LYS A 359 3.87 -5.02 -17.16
CA LYS A 359 2.99 -5.81 -18.04
C LYS A 359 1.64 -5.11 -18.29
N TYR A 360 1.17 -4.33 -17.31
CA TYR A 360 -0.18 -3.72 -17.32
C TYR A 360 -0.18 -2.24 -17.72
N VAL A 361 0.97 -1.58 -17.65
CA VAL A 361 1.12 -0.16 -17.94
C VAL A 361 2.23 0.05 -18.96
N SER A 362 1.97 0.91 -19.94
CA SER A 362 3.01 1.39 -20.84
C SER A 362 4.02 2.23 -20.06
N VAL A 363 5.27 1.76 -20.01
CA VAL A 363 6.35 2.41 -19.28
C VAL A 363 7.48 2.83 -20.22
N ASN A 364 8.17 3.89 -19.84
CA ASN A 364 9.43 4.28 -20.44
C ASN A 364 10.55 3.43 -19.85
N LYS A 365 10.62 2.15 -20.25
CA LYS A 365 11.53 1.16 -19.66
C LYS A 365 12.96 1.68 -19.61
N LYS A 366 13.52 1.85 -18.40
CA LYS A 366 14.92 2.23 -18.19
C LYS A 366 15.78 1.04 -17.78
N ALA A 367 17.06 1.11 -18.12
CA ALA A 367 18.07 0.18 -17.63
C ALA A 367 18.12 0.27 -16.10
N PRO A 368 17.89 -0.83 -15.34
CA PRO A 368 17.78 -0.78 -13.88
C PRO A 368 18.98 -0.13 -13.19
N LEU A 369 20.19 -0.37 -13.70
CA LEU A 369 21.42 0.23 -13.15
C LEU A 369 21.51 1.74 -13.41
N ALA A 370 21.02 2.23 -14.55
CA ALA A 370 21.03 3.66 -14.85
C ALA A 370 20.02 4.41 -13.97
N GLU A 371 18.82 3.83 -13.80
CA GLU A 371 17.76 4.37 -12.95
C GLU A 371 18.19 4.40 -11.46
N ASP A 372 18.69 3.28 -10.92
CA ASP A 372 19.15 3.19 -9.54
C ASP A 372 20.26 4.20 -9.22
N ARG A 373 21.28 4.27 -10.09
CA ARG A 373 22.37 5.24 -9.93
C ARG A 373 21.87 6.67 -10.05
N ALA A 374 20.91 6.95 -10.94
CA ALA A 374 20.32 8.28 -11.02
C ALA A 374 19.68 8.67 -9.69
N TYR A 375 18.89 7.79 -9.09
CA TYR A 375 18.25 8.03 -7.79
C TYR A 375 19.24 8.20 -6.65
N GLN A 376 20.31 7.40 -6.60
CA GLN A 376 21.37 7.60 -5.62
C GLN A 376 21.97 9.00 -5.74
N GLN A 377 22.33 9.42 -6.96
CA GLN A 377 22.95 10.72 -7.17
C GLN A 377 21.97 11.89 -6.94
N MET A 378 20.70 11.73 -7.31
CA MET A 378 19.64 12.71 -7.02
C MET A 378 19.47 12.87 -5.50
N ALA A 379 19.38 11.76 -4.77
CA ALA A 379 19.22 11.78 -3.32
C ALA A 379 20.41 12.42 -2.61
N LEU A 380 21.65 12.17 -3.07
CA LEU A 380 22.86 12.75 -2.50
C LEU A 380 22.84 14.29 -2.50
N VAL A 381 22.20 14.90 -3.50
CA VAL A 381 22.21 16.37 -3.68
C VAL A 381 20.85 17.02 -3.43
N ALA A 382 19.84 16.25 -3.01
CA ALA A 382 18.45 16.70 -2.87
C ALA A 382 18.25 17.80 -1.80
N SER A 383 19.23 18.06 -0.94
CA SER A 383 19.19 19.15 0.06
C SER A 383 19.41 20.54 -0.54
N ALA A 384 19.90 20.63 -1.78
CA ALA A 384 20.21 21.89 -2.44
C ALA A 384 19.77 21.93 -3.91
N PHE A 385 19.34 20.82 -4.49
CA PHE A 385 18.91 20.73 -5.89
C PHE A 385 17.50 20.18 -5.98
N ALA A 386 16.70 20.82 -6.81
CA ALA A 386 15.39 20.35 -7.21
C ALA A 386 15.48 19.56 -8.51
N PHE A 387 14.58 18.59 -8.66
CA PHE A 387 14.46 17.70 -9.79
C PHE A 387 13.01 17.68 -10.27
N ALA A 388 12.79 17.59 -11.57
CA ALA A 388 11.45 17.45 -12.12
C ALA A 388 11.44 16.61 -13.39
N TRP A 389 10.24 16.09 -13.70
CA TRP A 389 9.95 15.38 -14.94
C TRP A 389 10.39 16.15 -16.19
N SER A 390 10.85 15.44 -17.22
CA SER A 390 11.13 15.99 -18.54
C SER A 390 10.44 15.19 -19.63
N LYS A 391 9.84 15.88 -20.61
CA LYS A 391 9.20 15.21 -21.77
C LYS A 391 10.20 14.42 -22.61
N TRP A 392 11.47 14.82 -22.57
CA TRP A 392 12.55 14.21 -23.35
C TRP A 392 13.04 12.88 -22.77
N ASN A 393 12.64 12.55 -21.54
CA ASN A 393 12.98 11.26 -20.94
C ASN A 393 12.48 10.09 -21.80
N LEU A 394 11.33 10.24 -22.46
CA LEU A 394 10.78 9.23 -23.38
C LEU A 394 11.67 9.01 -24.60
N GLU A 395 12.10 10.11 -25.23
CA GLU A 395 12.91 10.09 -26.46
C GLU A 395 14.36 9.63 -26.23
N ALA A 396 14.88 9.73 -25.00
CA ALA A 396 16.25 9.37 -24.66
C ALA A 396 16.56 7.85 -24.72
N GLY A 397 15.53 7.01 -24.88
CA GLY A 397 15.66 5.55 -24.95
C GLY A 397 15.91 4.90 -23.58
N GLN A 398 16.19 3.60 -23.57
CA GLN A 398 16.19 2.79 -22.34
C GLN A 398 17.45 2.96 -21.49
N GLU A 399 18.60 3.21 -22.10
CA GLU A 399 19.90 3.29 -21.41
C GLU A 399 20.15 4.63 -20.71
N LYS A 400 19.28 5.62 -20.93
CA LYS A 400 19.48 7.00 -20.51
C LYS A 400 18.23 7.51 -19.81
N VAL A 401 18.45 8.34 -18.81
CA VAL A 401 17.41 9.12 -18.14
C VAL A 401 17.64 10.59 -18.40
N VAL A 402 16.57 11.34 -18.64
CA VAL A 402 16.58 12.79 -18.80
C VAL A 402 15.61 13.40 -17.81
N PHE A 403 16.05 14.42 -17.09
CA PHE A 403 15.23 15.12 -16.11
C PHE A 403 15.69 16.57 -15.98
N LYS A 404 14.79 17.40 -15.47
CA LYS A 404 15.09 18.80 -15.14
C LYS A 404 15.82 18.89 -13.81
N VAL A 405 16.79 19.78 -13.71
CA VAL A 405 17.51 20.11 -12.47
C VAL A 405 17.61 21.62 -12.30
N SER A 406 17.47 22.08 -11.07
CA SER A 406 17.71 23.47 -10.69
C SER A 406 18.34 23.54 -9.31
N GLU A 407 19.32 24.43 -9.12
CA GLU A 407 19.81 24.75 -7.78
C GLU A 407 18.69 25.48 -7.02
N HIS A 408 18.34 24.97 -5.84
CA HIS A 408 17.24 25.50 -5.06
C HIS A 408 17.60 25.56 -3.58
N LEU A 409 17.83 26.77 -3.08
CA LEU A 409 18.25 27.01 -1.70
C LEU A 409 17.14 27.55 -0.80
N LYS A 410 16.03 28.00 -1.38
CA LYS A 410 14.86 28.59 -0.71
C LYS A 410 13.68 27.61 -0.77
N ALA A 411 12.57 27.91 -0.10
CA ALA A 411 11.36 27.08 -0.09
C ALA A 411 10.28 27.54 -1.09
N ASP A 412 10.64 28.42 -2.02
CA ASP A 412 9.71 29.08 -2.95
C ASP A 412 9.47 28.24 -4.22
N SER A 413 8.60 28.70 -5.12
CA SER A 413 8.47 28.08 -6.44
C SER A 413 9.69 28.38 -7.31
N ILE A 414 10.13 27.40 -8.10
CA ILE A 414 11.22 27.57 -9.07
C ILE A 414 10.66 28.18 -10.36
N GLU A 415 11.30 29.24 -10.86
CA GLU A 415 10.88 29.83 -12.13
C GLU A 415 11.22 28.90 -13.31
N GLU A 416 10.38 28.89 -14.34
CA GLU A 416 10.55 27.96 -15.48
C GLU A 416 11.91 28.09 -16.16
N LYS A 417 12.47 29.31 -16.18
CA LYS A 417 13.78 29.64 -16.76
C LYS A 417 14.98 29.08 -15.98
N ASP A 418 14.80 28.71 -14.72
CA ASP A 418 15.87 28.26 -13.84
C ASP A 418 16.11 26.74 -13.96
N TRP A 419 15.25 26.04 -14.71
CA TRP A 419 15.41 24.62 -15.00
C TRP A 419 16.38 24.40 -16.15
N SER A 420 17.33 23.49 -15.95
CA SER A 420 18.21 22.97 -17.00
C SER A 420 17.99 21.48 -17.18
N LEU A 421 18.22 20.97 -18.39
CA LEU A 421 18.08 19.54 -18.69
C LEU A 421 19.39 18.80 -18.51
N TYR A 422 19.33 17.66 -17.85
CA TYR A 422 20.47 16.78 -17.65
C TYR A 422 20.13 15.39 -18.14
N MET A 423 21.12 14.73 -18.73
CA MET A 423 21.04 13.34 -19.17
C MET A 423 22.08 12.51 -18.44
N PHE A 424 21.69 11.32 -17.99
CA PHE A 424 22.56 10.37 -17.32
C PHE A 424 22.32 8.94 -17.80
N ASN A 425 23.38 8.17 -18.00
CA ASN A 425 23.30 6.77 -18.45
C ASN A 425 23.86 5.76 -17.43
N GLY A 426 24.01 6.16 -16.16
CA GLY A 426 24.62 5.34 -15.12
C GLY A 426 26.15 5.48 -15.01
N GLN A 427 26.83 5.99 -16.04
CA GLN A 427 28.30 6.16 -16.06
C GLN A 427 28.76 7.53 -16.54
N LYS A 428 27.88 8.28 -17.21
CA LYS A 428 28.18 9.55 -17.85
C LYS A 428 26.99 10.48 -17.66
N ALA A 429 27.24 11.65 -17.09
CA ALA A 429 26.31 12.75 -16.90
C ALA A 429 26.69 13.90 -17.85
N GLN A 430 25.68 14.59 -18.35
CA GLN A 430 25.84 15.76 -19.21
C GLN A 430 24.68 16.73 -19.07
N LYS A 431 24.96 18.04 -19.15
CA LYS A 431 23.96 19.08 -19.31
C LYS A 431 23.62 19.23 -20.79
N LEU A 432 22.34 19.22 -21.12
CA LEU A 432 21.85 19.32 -22.49
C LEU A 432 21.64 20.79 -22.88
N LYS A 433 21.98 21.12 -24.13
CA LYS A 433 21.73 22.45 -24.73
C LYS A 433 20.24 22.71 -24.99
N ILE A 434 19.46 21.64 -25.14
CA ILE A 434 18.02 21.74 -25.39
C ILE A 434 17.25 22.16 -24.14
N THR A 435 16.03 22.64 -24.37
CA THR A 435 15.05 23.02 -23.35
C THR A 435 13.76 22.22 -23.51
N GLU A 436 12.84 22.34 -22.56
CA GLU A 436 11.48 21.79 -22.70
C GLU A 436 10.69 22.38 -23.88
N THR A 437 11.10 23.53 -24.41
CA THR A 437 10.45 24.19 -25.56
C THR A 437 11.09 23.85 -26.89
N SER A 438 12.17 23.07 -26.91
CA SER A 438 12.84 22.65 -28.14
C SER A 438 11.94 21.77 -29.02
N GLU A 439 12.12 21.83 -30.34
CA GLU A 439 11.27 21.13 -31.32
C GLU A 439 11.62 19.63 -31.42
N ALA A 440 12.88 19.26 -31.22
CA ALA A 440 13.37 17.89 -31.33
C ALA A 440 14.34 17.55 -30.20
N PHE A 441 14.41 16.27 -29.88
CA PHE A 441 15.38 15.76 -28.92
C PHE A 441 16.80 15.86 -29.51
N SER A 442 17.74 16.35 -28.72
CA SER A 442 19.15 16.40 -29.05
C SER A 442 20.00 16.11 -27.82
N GLU A 443 21.05 15.31 -28.03
CA GLU A 443 22.04 14.98 -27.01
C GLU A 443 23.23 15.95 -27.01
N GLU A 444 23.11 17.06 -27.75
CA GLU A 444 24.12 18.11 -27.77
C GLU A 444 24.32 18.68 -26.36
N LEU A 445 25.58 18.76 -25.99
CA LEU A 445 26.02 19.28 -24.71
C LEU A 445 25.97 20.82 -24.74
N GLU A 446 25.58 21.40 -23.60
CA GLU A 446 25.54 22.86 -23.39
C GLU A 446 26.88 23.51 -23.74
N ASP A 447 26.85 24.73 -24.28
CA ASP A 447 28.08 25.46 -24.59
C ASP A 447 28.92 25.66 -23.31
N ASP A 448 30.25 25.45 -23.39
CA ASP A 448 31.19 25.51 -22.27
C ASP A 448 30.95 24.48 -21.13
N SER A 449 30.21 23.40 -21.38
CA SER A 449 30.06 22.27 -20.46
C SER A 449 30.98 21.09 -20.82
N GLU A 450 31.20 20.17 -19.89
CA GLU A 450 31.92 18.91 -20.13
C GLU A 450 31.09 17.69 -19.69
N PHE A 451 31.63 16.50 -19.94
CA PHE A 451 31.05 15.23 -19.50
C PHE A 451 31.66 14.79 -18.18
N HIS A 452 30.83 14.32 -17.26
CA HIS A 452 31.28 13.81 -15.97
C HIS A 452 30.87 12.37 -15.76
N SER A 453 31.59 11.63 -14.91
CA SER A 453 31.24 10.25 -14.58
C SER A 453 29.98 10.11 -13.72
N THR A 454 29.56 11.20 -13.07
CA THR A 454 28.41 11.22 -12.15
C THR A 454 27.67 12.54 -12.24
N LEU A 455 26.38 12.51 -11.89
CA LEU A 455 25.57 13.71 -11.75
C LEU A 455 26.10 14.66 -10.66
N TYR A 456 26.63 14.16 -9.54
CA TYR A 456 27.22 15.02 -8.50
C TYR A 456 28.32 15.94 -9.03
N HIS A 457 29.34 15.38 -9.69
CA HIS A 457 30.45 16.18 -10.25
C HIS A 457 29.96 17.13 -11.35
N MET A 458 29.00 16.70 -12.17
CA MET A 458 28.38 17.56 -13.18
C MET A 458 27.72 18.79 -12.54
N LEU A 459 26.94 18.60 -11.47
CA LEU A 459 26.24 19.70 -10.80
C LEU A 459 27.22 20.59 -10.04
N LYS A 460 28.27 20.02 -9.45
CA LYS A 460 29.29 20.75 -8.69
C LYS A 460 29.95 21.87 -9.51
N ASP A 461 30.15 21.67 -10.81
CA ASP A 461 30.81 22.66 -11.67
C ASP A 461 29.99 23.95 -11.85
N PHE A 462 28.67 23.88 -11.69
CA PHE A 462 27.76 25.01 -11.79
C PHE A 462 27.19 25.46 -10.44
N ALA A 463 27.39 24.65 -9.39
CA ALA A 463 26.82 24.86 -8.08
C ALA A 463 27.45 26.06 -7.35
N SER A 464 26.62 26.80 -6.63
CA SER A 464 27.12 27.75 -5.65
C SER A 464 27.83 27.04 -4.48
N LYS A 465 28.74 27.76 -3.83
CA LYS A 465 29.39 27.24 -2.62
C LYS A 465 28.37 26.88 -1.53
N GLU A 466 27.34 27.70 -1.39
CA GLU A 466 26.27 27.48 -0.41
C GLU A 466 25.50 26.18 -0.69
N ALA A 467 25.22 25.86 -1.96
CA ALA A 467 24.60 24.59 -2.35
C ALA A 467 25.48 23.40 -1.98
N MET A 468 26.78 23.47 -2.25
CA MET A 468 27.71 22.39 -1.92
C MET A 468 27.90 22.21 -0.41
N ASP A 469 27.98 23.31 0.34
CA ASP A 469 28.04 23.27 1.81
C ASP A 469 26.79 22.58 2.39
N LYS A 470 25.60 22.81 1.81
CA LYS A 470 24.38 22.06 2.16
C LYS A 470 24.49 20.59 1.81
N VAL A 471 24.88 20.23 0.59
CA VAL A 471 25.01 18.82 0.16
C VAL A 471 25.95 18.04 1.10
N GLU A 472 27.06 18.64 1.50
CA GLU A 472 28.00 18.04 2.44
C GLU A 472 27.39 17.88 3.84
N ALA A 473 26.67 18.88 4.34
CA ALA A 473 26.04 18.87 5.66
C ALA A 473 24.79 17.98 5.77
N ALA A 474 24.18 17.58 4.64
CA ALA A 474 22.92 16.83 4.62
C ALA A 474 23.03 15.49 5.39
N SER A 475 22.00 15.19 6.19
CA SER A 475 21.93 13.98 6.98
C SER A 475 21.86 12.73 6.09
N CYS A 476 22.59 11.68 6.48
CA CYS A 476 22.51 10.39 5.80
C CYS A 476 21.09 9.80 5.81
N LEU A 477 20.30 10.07 6.85
CA LEU A 477 18.93 9.57 6.98
C LEU A 477 17.97 10.27 6.01
N PHE A 478 18.16 11.57 5.79
CA PHE A 478 17.40 12.32 4.79
C PHE A 478 17.66 11.81 3.38
N ILE A 479 18.93 11.65 3.03
CA ILE A 479 19.35 11.10 1.74
C ILE A 479 18.74 9.71 1.52
N ASP A 480 18.78 8.85 2.54
CA ASP A 480 18.21 7.50 2.46
C ASP A 480 16.69 7.51 2.27
N VAL A 481 15.93 8.40 2.95
CA VAL A 481 14.48 8.53 2.75
C VAL A 481 14.15 9.00 1.33
N VAL A 482 14.85 10.01 0.82
CA VAL A 482 14.67 10.50 -0.55
C VAL A 482 14.92 9.37 -1.54
N TYR A 483 16.02 8.63 -1.37
CA TYR A 483 16.37 7.50 -2.22
C TYR A 483 15.32 6.39 -2.18
N GLN A 484 14.84 6.01 -0.98
CA GLN A 484 13.79 5.01 -0.83
C GLN A 484 12.49 5.41 -1.54
N LEU A 485 12.07 6.67 -1.42
CA LEU A 485 10.85 7.15 -2.07
C LEU A 485 10.99 7.19 -3.60
N LEU A 486 12.13 7.64 -4.11
CA LEU A 486 12.43 7.62 -5.54
C LEU A 486 12.46 6.19 -6.10
N LEU A 487 13.09 5.25 -5.39
CA LEU A 487 13.07 3.83 -5.76
C LEU A 487 11.67 3.23 -5.70
N ALA A 488 10.89 3.56 -4.67
CA ALA A 488 9.56 3.00 -4.48
C ALA A 488 8.56 3.50 -5.54
N THR A 489 8.72 4.73 -6.00
CA THR A 489 7.88 5.35 -7.02
C THR A 489 8.37 5.08 -8.43
N ARG A 490 9.68 4.89 -8.65
CA ARG A 490 10.26 4.68 -10.00
C ARG A 490 9.83 5.75 -11.01
N VAL A 491 9.81 7.01 -10.55
CA VAL A 491 9.40 8.19 -11.33
C VAL A 491 10.14 8.38 -12.66
N LEU A 492 11.27 7.71 -12.94
CA LEU A 492 12.01 7.86 -14.20
C LEU A 492 11.55 6.83 -15.25
N THR A 493 11.00 5.69 -14.82
CA THR A 493 10.46 4.65 -15.71
C THR A 493 8.97 4.86 -15.98
N TYR A 494 8.22 5.37 -15.01
CA TYR A 494 6.76 5.45 -15.04
C TYR A 494 6.21 6.84 -15.44
N SER A 495 7.08 7.73 -15.92
CA SER A 495 6.75 9.11 -16.33
C SER A 495 7.17 9.43 -17.76
#